data_AF-A0A943QV75-F1
#
_entry.id   AF-A0A943QV75-F1
#
_cell.length_a   1.000
_cell.length_b   1.000
_cell.length_c   1.000
_cell.angle_alpha   90.00
_cell.angle_beta   90.00
_cell.angle_gamma   90.00
#
_symmetry.space_group_name_H-M   'P 1'
#
loop_
_entity.id
_entity.type
_entity.pdbx_description
1 polymer ?
#
loop_
_entity_poly.entity_id
_entity_poly.type
_entity_poly.pdbx_seq_one_letter_code
_entity_poly.pdbx_strand_id
1 'polypeptide(L)'
;MSATLVLITTLAIAVTLACFFVRLRLRALIHPGTYFLVIWLLAVPGYYFSATSGIFPLYYPRYADELTGYVLFTTLCFFAFLWRKPAAVKFGANTIDYFRTERIFLQCAGVVLVTALLLWIKSGAHFNIGVARLEILKDYLDINYQPTPMDTVGALIAQLNTPLSIYAGYELLRRMAGEPGMIRKARNLAIPFLTAVVYAFTIGGRNPIAANIKLYLLGMGFAAIYHMPRGVYQKFMRYALAVIVAFGLFSTFVADSRSKAFGTETRKALYSSSTMARFSGVIDYMSCHYVGYQLRRVDWLYDAPTYGTETFNGFFSVGVPFASTLGIRSATVGELVGVKPFDKLQVSLNDDREDFGTSTASIYMNMYHDFGHYGTYVFILLFVFFTQRCFEGYLSRRITAMSSIYFYFLLLSYWGSSNFSSSFMVEGILYTYVLLYLYDLLLGNRSLKRSLTCPT
;
A
#
# COMPACT_ATOMS: atom_id res chain seq x y z
N MET A 1 -5.14 -14.13 -23.51
CA MET A 1 -4.62 -12.79 -23.21
C MET A 1 -4.07 -12.22 -24.50
N SER A 2 -4.58 -11.09 -24.92
CA SER A 2 -4.22 -10.43 -26.18
C SER A 2 -2.86 -9.74 -26.06
N ALA A 3 -1.86 -10.20 -26.82
CA ALA A 3 -0.53 -9.58 -26.86
C ALA A 3 -0.59 -8.09 -27.23
N THR A 4 -1.48 -7.73 -28.16
CA THR A 4 -1.72 -6.34 -28.57
C THR A 4 -2.22 -5.48 -27.41
N LEU A 5 -3.19 -5.99 -26.64
CA LEU A 5 -3.72 -5.25 -25.48
C LEU A 5 -2.66 -5.07 -24.40
N VAL A 6 -1.84 -6.09 -24.15
CA VAL A 6 -0.71 -6.03 -23.20
C VAL A 6 0.31 -4.98 -23.61
N LEU A 7 0.68 -4.94 -24.90
CA LEU A 7 1.64 -3.97 -25.42
C LEU A 7 1.12 -2.54 -25.30
N ILE A 8 -0.12 -2.29 -25.75
CA ILE A 8 -0.77 -0.97 -25.67
C ILE A 8 -0.85 -0.50 -24.22
N THR A 9 -1.26 -1.39 -23.31
CA THR A 9 -1.39 -1.08 -21.89
C THR A 9 -0.04 -0.76 -21.26
N THR A 10 0.98 -1.58 -21.51
CA THR A 10 2.33 -1.37 -20.99
C THR A 10 2.92 -0.04 -21.50
N LEU A 11 2.73 0.27 -22.79
CA LEU A 11 3.18 1.53 -23.38
C LEU A 11 2.44 2.72 -22.79
N ALA A 12 1.11 2.64 -22.65
CA ALA A 12 0.31 3.69 -22.03
C ALA A 12 0.76 3.97 -20.59
N ILE A 13 1.03 2.92 -19.81
CA ILE A 13 1.54 3.05 -18.43
C ILE A 13 2.91 3.75 -18.43
N ALA A 14 3.84 3.29 -19.27
CA ALA A 14 5.19 3.85 -19.35
C ALA A 14 5.18 5.33 -19.77
N VAL A 15 4.40 5.68 -20.80
CA VAL A 15 4.24 7.07 -21.26
C VAL A 15 3.61 7.93 -20.17
N THR A 16 2.55 7.45 -19.53
CA THR A 16 1.89 8.18 -18.44
C THR A 16 2.86 8.41 -17.29
N LEU A 17 3.58 7.39 -16.85
CA LEU A 17 4.57 7.50 -15.77
C LEU A 17 5.69 8.49 -16.14
N ALA A 18 6.18 8.46 -17.38
CA ALA A 18 7.15 9.44 -17.88
C ALA A 18 6.57 10.87 -17.82
N CYS A 19 5.32 11.08 -18.24
CA CYS A 19 4.66 12.38 -18.14
C CYS A 19 4.53 12.88 -16.70
N PHE A 20 4.26 12.00 -15.73
CA PHE A 20 4.26 12.33 -14.32
C PHE A 20 5.63 12.86 -13.88
N PHE A 21 6.73 12.17 -14.19
CA PHE A 21 8.08 12.61 -13.81
C PHE A 21 8.57 13.83 -14.61
N VAL A 22 8.13 14.02 -15.86
CA VAL A 22 8.45 15.24 -16.62
C VAL A 22 7.74 16.46 -16.02
N ARG A 23 6.45 16.34 -15.67
CA ARG A 23 5.64 17.46 -15.17
C ARG A 23 5.83 17.74 -13.69
N LEU A 24 5.87 16.69 -12.86
CA LEU A 24 5.91 16.78 -11.41
C LEU A 24 7.31 16.50 -10.84
N ARG A 25 8.25 15.97 -11.63
CA ARG A 25 9.59 15.54 -11.17
C ARG A 25 9.45 14.56 -10.00
N LEU A 26 10.30 14.68 -8.97
CA LEU A 26 10.22 13.82 -7.79
C LEU A 26 8.97 14.05 -6.93
N ARG A 27 8.19 15.11 -7.18
CA ARG A 27 6.85 15.25 -6.57
C ARG A 27 5.81 14.31 -7.17
N ALA A 28 6.12 13.64 -8.28
CA ALA A 28 5.32 12.51 -8.74
C ALA A 28 5.16 11.45 -7.64
N LEU A 29 6.16 11.28 -6.77
CA LEU A 29 6.11 10.35 -5.63
C LEU A 29 5.03 10.71 -4.59
N ILE A 30 4.48 11.92 -4.62
CA ILE A 30 3.34 12.27 -3.80
C ILE A 30 2.07 11.67 -4.42
N HIS A 31 1.94 11.65 -5.75
CA HIS A 31 0.70 11.35 -6.47
C HIS A 31 0.29 9.86 -6.39
N PRO A 32 -0.98 9.50 -6.06
CA PRO A 32 -1.40 8.10 -5.93
C PRO A 32 -1.26 7.31 -7.24
N GLY A 33 -1.62 7.94 -8.36
CA GLY A 33 -1.41 7.43 -9.71
C GLY A 33 0.02 6.98 -10.02
N THR A 34 1.07 7.55 -9.42
CA THR A 34 2.45 7.07 -9.64
C THR A 34 2.64 5.65 -9.10
N TYR A 35 2.09 5.35 -7.92
CA TYR A 35 2.19 4.01 -7.32
C TYR A 35 1.38 2.99 -8.11
N PHE A 36 0.17 3.37 -8.54
CA PHE A 36 -0.64 2.57 -9.45
C PHE A 36 0.14 2.19 -10.71
N LEU A 37 0.70 3.19 -11.41
CA LEU A 37 1.44 2.98 -12.65
C LEU A 37 2.65 2.07 -12.45
N VAL A 38 3.43 2.24 -11.38
CA VAL A 38 4.59 1.38 -11.09
C VAL A 38 4.18 -0.07 -10.85
N ILE A 39 3.12 -0.31 -10.08
CA ILE A 39 2.62 -1.67 -9.81
C ILE A 39 2.21 -2.36 -11.11
N TRP A 40 1.40 -1.68 -11.93
CA TRP A 40 0.89 -2.27 -13.16
C TRP A 40 1.91 -2.33 -14.29
N LEU A 41 2.94 -1.48 -14.29
CA LEU A 41 4.10 -1.62 -15.18
C LEU A 41 4.86 -2.93 -14.93
N LEU A 42 4.82 -3.45 -13.70
CA LEU A 42 5.40 -4.75 -13.36
C LEU A 42 4.39 -5.89 -13.60
N ALA A 43 3.13 -5.70 -13.22
CA ALA A 43 2.12 -6.76 -13.26
C ALA A 43 1.66 -7.16 -14.67
N VAL A 44 1.39 -6.18 -15.55
CA VAL A 44 0.88 -6.46 -16.91
C VAL A 44 1.89 -7.30 -17.73
N PRO A 45 3.14 -6.83 -17.95
CA PRO A 45 4.12 -7.64 -18.68
C PRO A 45 4.62 -8.85 -17.87
N GLY A 46 4.70 -8.74 -16.54
CA GLY A 46 5.10 -9.84 -15.66
C GLY A 46 4.19 -11.05 -15.79
N TYR A 47 2.87 -10.84 -15.70
CA TYR A 47 1.91 -11.92 -15.88
C TYR A 47 1.91 -12.46 -17.31
N TYR A 48 1.97 -11.59 -18.33
CA TYR A 48 2.05 -12.04 -19.72
C TYR A 48 3.25 -12.98 -19.95
N PHE A 49 4.43 -12.60 -19.44
CA PHE A 49 5.62 -13.45 -19.49
C PHE A 49 5.42 -14.78 -18.74
N SER A 50 4.92 -14.73 -17.50
CA SER A 50 4.71 -15.93 -16.70
C SER A 50 3.70 -16.89 -17.33
N ALA A 51 2.63 -16.37 -17.94
CA ALA A 51 1.61 -17.16 -18.61
C ALA A 51 2.13 -17.80 -19.90
N THR A 52 2.83 -17.04 -20.74
CA THR A 52 3.40 -17.56 -22.00
C THR A 52 4.55 -18.54 -21.79
N SER A 53 5.24 -18.45 -20.66
CA SER A 53 6.32 -19.38 -20.28
C SER A 53 5.85 -20.60 -19.48
N GLY A 54 4.53 -20.76 -19.27
CA GLY A 54 3.96 -21.88 -18.50
C GLY A 54 4.27 -21.86 -17.00
N ILE A 55 4.74 -20.72 -16.45
CA ILE A 55 5.06 -20.57 -15.02
C ILE A 55 3.77 -20.35 -14.21
N PHE A 56 2.84 -19.58 -14.77
CA PHE A 56 1.50 -19.39 -14.21
C PHE A 56 0.43 -19.83 -15.20
N PRO A 57 -0.66 -20.45 -14.74
CA PRO A 57 -1.78 -20.81 -15.59
C PRO A 57 -2.53 -19.58 -16.11
N LEU A 58 -3.03 -19.68 -17.34
CA LEU A 58 -4.02 -18.77 -17.92
C LEU A 58 -5.38 -19.48 -17.93
N TYR A 59 -6.06 -19.48 -16.79
CA TYR A 59 -7.33 -20.19 -16.61
C TYR A 59 -8.44 -19.66 -17.53
N TYR A 60 -8.58 -18.34 -17.59
CA TYR A 60 -9.68 -17.67 -18.29
C TYR A 60 -9.16 -16.46 -19.06
N PRO A 61 -8.72 -16.64 -20.32
CA PRO A 61 -8.14 -15.58 -21.15
C PRO A 61 -8.97 -14.29 -21.19
N ARG A 62 -10.30 -14.40 -21.24
CA ARG A 62 -11.22 -13.26 -21.28
C ARG A 62 -11.14 -12.36 -20.04
N TYR A 63 -10.95 -12.92 -18.86
CA TYR A 63 -10.90 -12.14 -17.61
C TYR A 63 -9.52 -11.51 -17.41
N ALA A 64 -8.45 -12.14 -17.92
CA ALA A 64 -7.14 -11.49 -17.99
C ALA A 64 -7.17 -10.26 -18.92
N ASP A 65 -7.85 -10.36 -20.06
CA ASP A 65 -8.03 -9.23 -20.98
C ASP A 65 -8.95 -8.15 -20.39
N GLU A 66 -10.03 -8.53 -19.70
CA GLU A 66 -10.89 -7.59 -18.97
C GLU A 66 -10.11 -6.77 -17.93
N LEU A 67 -9.34 -7.44 -17.07
CA LEU A 67 -8.49 -6.77 -16.08
C LEU A 67 -7.50 -5.81 -16.74
N THR A 68 -6.86 -6.25 -17.82
CA THR A 68 -5.91 -5.41 -18.58
C THR A 68 -6.63 -4.19 -19.18
N GLY A 69 -7.87 -4.34 -19.62
CA GLY A 69 -8.74 -3.26 -20.08
C GLY A 69 -9.04 -2.22 -19.00
N TYR A 70 -9.36 -2.64 -17.77
CA TYR A 70 -9.55 -1.70 -16.65
C TYR A 70 -8.27 -0.95 -16.29
N VAL A 71 -7.11 -1.63 -16.32
CA VAL A 71 -5.80 -1.02 -16.08
C VAL A 71 -5.46 0.03 -17.14
N LEU A 72 -5.69 -0.29 -18.42
CA LEU A 72 -5.52 0.64 -19.53
C LEU A 72 -6.42 1.87 -19.34
N PHE A 73 -7.71 1.67 -19.07
CA PHE A 73 -8.63 2.78 -18.91
C PHE A 73 -8.28 3.68 -17.71
N THR A 74 -7.91 3.10 -16.57
CA THR A 74 -7.44 3.83 -15.39
C THR A 74 -6.19 4.65 -15.71
N THR A 75 -5.25 4.07 -16.45
CA THR A 75 -4.04 4.75 -16.93
C THR A 75 -4.37 5.95 -17.82
N LEU A 76 -5.28 5.77 -18.78
CA LEU A 76 -5.73 6.84 -19.67
C LEU A 76 -6.46 7.96 -18.90
N CYS A 77 -7.25 7.62 -17.88
CA CYS A 77 -7.86 8.62 -17.00
C CYS A 77 -6.80 9.44 -16.26
N PHE A 78 -5.81 8.80 -15.63
CA PHE A 78 -4.72 9.51 -14.96
C PHE A 78 -3.93 10.39 -15.93
N PHE A 79 -3.67 9.90 -17.14
CA PHE A 79 -3.02 10.69 -18.19
C PHE A 79 -3.84 11.92 -18.57
N ALA A 80 -5.14 11.75 -18.85
CA ALA A 80 -6.02 12.84 -19.26
C ALA A 80 -6.15 13.93 -18.19
N PHE A 81 -6.29 13.53 -16.92
CA PHE A 81 -6.40 14.47 -15.82
C PHE A 81 -5.08 15.13 -15.44
N LEU A 82 -3.94 14.45 -15.59
CA LEU A 82 -2.63 15.09 -15.45
C LEU A 82 -2.35 16.08 -16.61
N TRP A 83 -2.82 15.77 -17.82
CA TRP A 83 -2.53 16.57 -19.02
C TRP A 83 -3.16 17.96 -18.96
N ARG A 84 -4.33 18.09 -18.33
CA ARG A 84 -4.94 19.38 -18.01
C ARG A 84 -3.99 20.15 -17.09
N LYS A 85 -3.49 21.31 -17.54
CA LYS A 85 -2.55 22.14 -16.77
C LYS A 85 -3.09 22.32 -15.35
N PRO A 86 -2.41 21.86 -14.29
CA PRO A 86 -2.68 22.35 -12.96
C PRO A 86 -2.43 23.85 -13.03
N ALA A 87 -3.47 24.67 -12.82
CA ALA A 87 -3.35 26.13 -12.78
C ALA A 87 -2.16 26.45 -11.89
N ALA A 88 -1.11 27.07 -12.46
CA ALA A 88 0.23 27.22 -11.90
C ALA A 88 0.22 27.16 -10.37
N VAL A 89 0.28 25.94 -9.82
CA VAL A 89 0.08 25.75 -8.39
C VAL A 89 1.33 26.38 -7.80
N LYS A 90 1.18 27.56 -7.20
CA LYS A 90 2.25 28.17 -6.41
C LYS A 90 2.52 27.17 -5.31
N PHE A 91 3.52 26.34 -5.55
CA PHE A 91 3.87 25.23 -4.70
C PHE A 91 4.34 25.81 -3.37
N GLY A 92 3.39 25.99 -2.46
CA GLY A 92 3.64 26.47 -1.12
C GLY A 92 4.55 25.49 -0.39
N ALA A 93 5.35 26.02 0.52
CA ALA A 93 6.30 25.30 1.34
C ALA A 93 5.63 24.11 2.08
N ASN A 94 5.59 22.95 1.43
CA ASN A 94 5.17 21.68 2.03
C ASN A 94 6.33 21.17 2.89
N THR A 95 6.64 21.92 3.94
CA THR A 95 7.61 21.52 4.93
C THR A 95 6.93 20.60 5.92
N ILE A 96 7.40 19.36 5.95
CA ILE A 96 7.13 18.43 7.02
C ILE A 96 8.04 18.81 8.18
N ASP A 97 7.49 19.43 9.22
CA ASP A 97 8.22 19.77 10.46
C ASP A 97 7.47 19.21 11.67
N TYR A 98 7.38 17.88 11.70
CA TYR A 98 6.56 17.15 12.69
C TYR A 98 7.27 17.03 14.04
N PHE A 99 8.57 16.75 13.99
CA PHE A 99 9.36 16.57 15.19
C PHE A 99 10.14 17.85 15.45
N ARG A 100 9.71 18.60 16.47
CA ARG A 100 10.41 19.83 16.93
C ARG A 100 11.90 19.60 17.18
N THR A 101 12.30 18.36 17.50
CA THR A 101 13.70 17.94 17.63
C THR A 101 13.88 16.49 17.15
N GLU A 102 15.09 16.16 16.66
CA GLU A 102 15.48 14.79 16.30
C GLU A 102 15.37 13.82 17.49
N ARG A 103 15.50 14.33 18.72
CA ARG A 103 15.34 13.53 19.95
C ARG A 103 13.94 12.93 20.10
N ILE A 104 12.89 13.71 19.80
CA ILE A 104 11.51 13.22 19.90
C ILE A 104 11.25 12.15 18.83
N PHE A 105 11.74 12.36 17.61
CA PHE A 105 11.68 11.34 16.56
C PHE A 105 12.31 10.02 17.01
N LEU A 106 13.53 10.09 17.57
CA LEU A 106 14.26 8.92 18.05
C LEU A 106 13.54 8.19 19.18
N GLN A 107 12.94 8.93 20.13
CA GLN A 107 12.15 8.34 21.21
C GLN A 107 10.94 7.59 20.68
N CYS A 108 10.15 8.22 19.80
CA CYS A 108 8.99 7.57 19.18
C CYS A 108 9.41 6.35 18.34
N ALA A 109 10.42 6.49 17.49
CA ALA A 109 10.93 5.39 16.67
C ALA A 109 11.48 4.24 17.52
N GLY A 110 12.16 4.56 18.63
CA GLY A 110 12.65 3.57 19.59
C GLY A 110 11.52 2.80 20.27
N VAL A 111 10.48 3.48 20.74
CA VAL A 111 9.29 2.82 21.34
C VAL A 111 8.66 1.86 20.33
N VAL A 112 8.44 2.30 19.10
CA VAL A 112 7.82 1.48 18.05
C VAL A 112 8.69 0.27 17.70
N LEU A 113 10.01 0.43 17.64
CA LEU A 113 10.95 -0.68 17.40
C LEU A 113 10.93 -1.68 18.57
N VAL A 114 10.97 -1.20 19.82
CA VAL A 114 10.90 -2.07 21.01
C VAL A 114 9.61 -2.86 21.01
N THR A 115 8.46 -2.24 20.71
CA THR A 115 7.19 -2.95 20.59
C THR A 115 7.22 -4.01 19.48
N ALA A 116 7.79 -3.69 18.32
CA ALA A 116 7.93 -4.67 17.23
C ALA A 116 8.79 -5.87 17.66
N LEU A 117 9.88 -5.62 18.39
CA LEU A 117 10.75 -6.68 18.92
C LEU A 117 10.03 -7.53 19.97
N LEU A 118 9.26 -6.92 20.88
CA LEU A 118 8.47 -7.65 21.86
C LEU A 118 7.42 -8.54 21.21
N LEU A 119 6.73 -8.04 20.16
CA LEU A 119 5.78 -8.84 19.40
C LEU A 119 6.47 -9.99 18.64
N TRP A 120 7.64 -9.74 18.06
CA TRP A 120 8.43 -10.78 17.41
C TRP A 120 8.93 -11.85 18.39
N ILE A 121 9.34 -11.46 19.61
CA ILE A 121 9.72 -12.40 20.67
C ILE A 121 8.50 -13.22 21.11
N LYS A 122 7.35 -12.56 21.30
CA LYS A 122 6.08 -13.24 21.63
C LYS A 122 5.69 -14.25 20.55
N SER A 123 5.91 -13.93 19.27
CA SER A 123 5.69 -14.84 18.13
C SER A 123 6.83 -15.85 17.93
N GLY A 124 7.58 -16.21 18.98
CA GLY A 124 8.60 -17.26 18.92
C GLY A 124 9.98 -16.86 18.34
N ALA A 125 10.20 -15.58 18.05
CA ALA A 125 11.46 -15.04 17.53
C ALA A 125 11.99 -15.78 16.27
N HIS A 126 11.08 -16.20 15.39
CA HIS A 126 11.44 -16.94 14.19
C HIS A 126 12.07 -16.03 13.14
N PHE A 127 13.26 -16.40 12.66
CA PHE A 127 13.84 -15.86 11.42
C PHE A 127 13.35 -16.62 10.17
N ASN A 128 12.68 -17.76 10.36
CA ASN A 128 12.04 -18.50 9.28
C ASN A 128 10.65 -17.91 8.98
N ILE A 129 10.59 -17.11 7.92
CA ILE A 129 9.39 -16.41 7.47
C ILE A 129 8.24 -17.38 7.12
N GLY A 130 8.55 -18.57 6.61
CA GLY A 130 7.55 -19.59 6.31
C GLY A 130 6.86 -20.13 7.57
N VAL A 131 7.63 -20.41 8.63
CA VAL A 131 7.09 -20.89 9.92
C VAL A 131 6.24 -19.81 10.59
N ALA A 132 6.74 -18.58 10.65
CA ALA A 132 5.98 -17.46 11.21
C ALA A 132 4.64 -17.25 10.48
N ARG A 133 4.60 -17.48 9.15
CA ARG A 133 3.35 -17.40 8.38
C ARG A 133 2.37 -18.52 8.74
N LEU A 134 2.85 -19.75 8.95
CA LEU A 134 2.00 -20.88 9.34
C LEU A 134 1.38 -20.68 10.72
N GLU A 135 2.15 -20.18 11.68
CA GLU A 135 1.65 -19.89 13.04
C GLU A 135 0.55 -18.84 13.01
N ILE A 136 0.76 -17.76 12.25
CA ILE A 136 -0.26 -16.71 12.11
C ILE A 136 -1.50 -17.22 11.38
N LEU A 137 -1.35 -18.09 10.38
CA LEU A 137 -2.52 -18.69 9.72
C LEU A 137 -3.33 -19.53 10.70
N LYS A 138 -2.71 -20.27 11.63
CA LYS A 138 -3.42 -21.00 12.67
C LYS A 138 -4.27 -20.07 13.53
N ASP A 139 -3.71 -18.94 13.96
CA ASP A 139 -4.43 -17.93 14.74
C ASP A 139 -5.58 -17.30 13.93
N TYR A 140 -5.39 -17.04 12.63
CA TYR A 140 -6.45 -16.50 11.76
C TYR A 140 -7.57 -17.51 11.45
N LEU A 141 -7.25 -18.80 11.43
CA LEU A 141 -8.19 -19.89 11.16
C LEU A 141 -8.96 -20.33 12.41
N ASP A 142 -8.48 -19.99 13.60
CA ASP A 142 -9.15 -20.32 14.85
C ASP A 142 -10.31 -19.34 15.11
N ILE A 143 -11.54 -19.84 14.91
CA ILE A 143 -12.79 -19.11 15.17
C ILE A 143 -12.93 -18.64 16.63
N ASN A 144 -12.15 -19.19 17.56
CA ASN A 144 -12.15 -18.80 18.97
C ASN A 144 -10.98 -17.87 19.32
N TYR A 145 -10.10 -17.52 18.37
CA TYR A 145 -8.99 -16.62 18.63
C TYR A 145 -9.50 -15.26 19.09
N GLN A 146 -9.10 -14.86 20.30
CA GLN A 146 -9.36 -13.54 20.84
C GLN A 146 -8.02 -12.79 20.92
N PRO A 147 -7.86 -11.65 20.23
CA PRO A 147 -6.63 -10.88 20.30
C PRO A 147 -6.39 -10.46 21.74
N THR A 148 -5.17 -10.67 22.24
CA THR A 148 -4.81 -10.23 23.59
C THR A 148 -4.72 -8.71 23.64
N PRO A 149 -4.87 -8.06 24.82
CA PRO A 149 -4.63 -6.63 24.96
C PRO A 149 -3.27 -6.18 24.42
N MET A 150 -2.24 -7.05 24.53
CA MET A 150 -0.91 -6.80 23.98
C MET A 150 -0.90 -6.78 22.45
N ASP A 151 -1.70 -7.62 21.79
CA ASP A 151 -1.81 -7.63 20.32
C ASP A 151 -2.49 -6.36 19.83
N THR A 152 -3.55 -5.92 20.51
CA THR A 152 -4.27 -4.69 20.18
C THR A 152 -3.40 -3.45 20.40
N VAL A 153 -2.77 -3.32 21.56
CA VAL A 153 -1.87 -2.19 21.87
C VAL A 153 -0.66 -2.21 20.96
N GLY A 154 -0.10 -3.40 20.71
CA GLY A 154 1.02 -3.59 19.80
C GLY A 154 0.70 -3.14 18.38
N ALA A 155 -0.47 -3.53 17.85
CA ALA A 155 -0.95 -3.09 16.54
C ALA A 155 -1.13 -1.56 16.47
N LEU A 156 -1.66 -0.93 17.52
CA LEU A 156 -1.80 0.53 17.57
C LEU A 156 -0.44 1.25 17.56
N ILE A 157 0.52 0.78 18.36
CA ILE A 157 1.88 1.33 18.38
C ILE A 157 2.55 1.10 17.01
N ALA A 158 2.33 -0.05 16.37
CA ALA A 158 2.85 -0.33 15.03
C ALA A 158 2.39 0.73 14.00
N GLN A 159 1.16 1.24 14.11
CA GLN A 159 0.65 2.29 13.20
C GLN A 159 1.41 3.62 13.32
N LEU A 160 2.06 3.90 14.46
CA LEU A 160 2.93 5.08 14.60
C LEU A 160 4.15 5.00 13.67
N ASN A 161 4.50 3.81 13.16
CA ASN A 161 5.56 3.68 12.16
C ASN A 161 5.23 4.42 10.86
N THR A 162 3.94 4.64 10.55
CA THR A 162 3.52 5.37 9.33
C THR A 162 4.03 6.81 9.30
N PRO A 163 3.66 7.69 10.26
CA PRO A 163 4.18 9.07 10.28
C PRO A 163 5.70 9.13 10.45
N LEU A 164 6.31 8.19 11.20
CA LEU A 164 7.76 8.11 11.37
C LEU A 164 8.49 7.84 10.05
N SER A 165 7.95 6.95 9.22
CA SER A 165 8.54 6.60 7.92
C SER A 165 8.43 7.72 6.90
N ILE A 166 7.29 8.43 6.88
CA ILE A 166 7.12 9.63 6.04
C ILE A 166 8.12 10.71 6.45
N TYR A 167 8.26 10.98 7.75
CA TYR A 167 9.25 11.94 8.25
C TYR A 167 10.68 11.53 7.91
N ALA A 168 11.02 10.26 8.10
CA ALA A 168 12.35 9.75 7.78
C ALA A 168 12.69 9.89 6.29
N GLY A 169 11.74 9.60 5.39
CA GLY A 169 11.89 9.83 3.96
C GLY A 169 12.10 11.30 3.60
N TYR A 170 11.32 12.20 4.21
CA TYR A 170 11.45 13.65 4.04
C TYR A 170 12.85 14.15 4.45
N GLU A 171 13.28 13.82 5.66
CA GLU A 171 14.58 14.24 6.18
C GLU A 171 15.75 13.61 5.39
N LEU A 172 15.60 12.37 4.93
CA LEU A 172 16.63 11.71 4.12
C LEU A 172 16.90 12.48 2.83
N LEU A 173 15.85 12.85 2.08
CA LEU A 173 16.03 13.62 0.85
C LEU A 173 16.52 15.04 1.12
N ARG A 174 16.01 15.70 2.17
CA ARG A 174 16.48 17.03 2.60
C ARG A 174 17.98 17.04 2.88
N ARG A 175 18.48 16.05 3.64
CA ARG A 175 19.91 15.89 3.96
C ARG A 175 20.72 15.53 2.71
N MET A 176 20.19 14.74 1.79
CA MET A 176 20.83 14.47 0.49
C MET A 176 21.00 15.72 -0.37
N ALA A 177 20.10 16.69 -0.24
CA ALA A 177 20.14 17.97 -0.95
C ALA A 177 21.03 19.03 -0.29
N GLY A 178 21.24 18.95 1.03
CA GLY A 178 21.86 20.02 1.83
C GLY A 178 23.38 19.94 2.01
N GLU A 179 23.98 18.77 2.29
CA GLU A 179 25.39 18.73 2.75
C GLU A 179 26.13 17.40 2.42
N PRO A 180 27.39 17.46 1.92
CA PRO A 180 28.26 16.29 1.80
C PRO A 180 28.55 15.64 3.18
N GLY A 181 28.44 14.31 3.28
CA GLY A 181 28.83 13.55 4.50
C GLY A 181 27.70 13.29 5.53
N MET A 182 26.56 13.96 5.41
CA MET A 182 25.42 13.82 6.33
C MET A 182 24.64 12.49 6.25
N ILE A 183 24.87 11.67 5.21
CA ILE A 183 24.24 10.34 5.09
C ILE A 183 24.70 9.41 6.23
N ARG A 184 25.95 9.54 6.71
CA ARG A 184 26.46 8.74 7.84
C ARG A 184 25.80 9.16 9.17
N LYS A 185 25.36 10.43 9.27
CA LYS A 185 24.55 10.97 10.37
C LYS A 185 23.04 10.68 10.20
N ALA A 186 22.61 10.16 9.05
CA ALA A 186 21.22 9.80 8.75
C ALA A 186 20.88 8.34 9.11
N ARG A 187 21.80 7.59 9.74
CA ARG A 187 21.57 6.19 10.17
C ARG A 187 20.32 6.02 11.03
N ASN A 188 20.05 7.00 11.88
CA ASN A 188 18.87 7.05 12.75
C ASN A 188 17.55 7.08 11.96
N LEU A 189 17.56 7.60 10.72
CA LEU A 189 16.40 7.60 9.83
C LEU A 189 16.10 6.20 9.29
N ALA A 190 16.92 5.17 9.56
CA ALA A 190 16.63 3.79 9.17
C ALA A 190 15.79 3.03 10.21
N ILE A 191 15.60 3.56 11.43
CA ILE A 191 14.86 2.87 12.52
C ILE A 191 13.43 2.49 12.10
N PRO A 192 12.64 3.36 11.43
CA PRO A 192 11.30 2.99 10.96
C PRO A 192 11.32 1.83 9.95
N PHE A 193 12.34 1.79 9.09
CA PHE A 193 12.55 0.70 8.14
C PHE A 193 12.96 -0.60 8.84
N LEU A 194 13.85 -0.54 9.83
CA LEU A 194 14.22 -1.71 10.66
C LEU A 194 13.00 -2.27 11.40
N THR A 195 12.13 -1.40 11.90
CA THR A 195 10.85 -1.80 12.51
C THR A 195 10.00 -2.58 11.50
N ALA A 196 9.90 -2.11 10.26
CA ALA A 196 9.17 -2.82 9.21
C ALA A 196 9.80 -4.19 8.86
N VAL A 197 11.12 -4.31 8.94
CA VAL A 197 11.83 -5.60 8.78
C VAL A 197 11.48 -6.55 9.92
N VAL A 198 11.47 -6.10 11.18
CA VAL A 198 11.06 -6.93 12.32
C VAL A 198 9.63 -7.40 12.14
N TYR A 199 8.69 -6.51 11.80
CA TYR A 199 7.31 -6.90 11.52
C TYR A 199 7.18 -7.87 10.35
N ALA A 200 8.03 -7.76 9.32
CA ALA A 200 8.04 -8.71 8.21
C ALA A 200 8.40 -10.13 8.67
N PHE A 201 9.32 -10.27 9.62
CA PHE A 201 9.62 -11.55 10.26
C PHE A 201 8.48 -12.01 11.17
N THR A 202 7.92 -11.13 12.00
CA THR A 202 6.76 -11.43 12.85
C THR A 202 5.60 -11.98 12.03
N ILE A 203 5.22 -11.31 10.93
CA ILE A 203 4.06 -11.71 10.13
C ILE A 203 4.36 -12.80 9.08
N GLY A 204 5.62 -13.19 8.96
CA GLY A 204 6.09 -14.09 7.92
C GLY A 204 5.84 -13.59 6.49
N GLY A 205 6.01 -12.28 6.20
CA GLY A 205 5.66 -11.71 4.88
C GLY A 205 6.40 -10.43 4.47
N ARG A 206 6.26 -10.05 3.19
CA ARG A 206 6.95 -8.89 2.59
C ARG A 206 6.22 -7.55 2.68
N ASN A 207 4.93 -7.58 3.04
CA ASN A 207 4.05 -6.40 3.00
C ASN A 207 4.52 -5.24 3.89
N PRO A 208 5.03 -5.45 5.13
CA PRO A 208 5.48 -4.36 5.98
C PRO A 208 6.61 -3.56 5.34
N ILE A 209 7.60 -4.24 4.75
CA ILE A 209 8.72 -3.60 4.04
C ILE A 209 8.22 -2.85 2.81
N ALA A 210 7.36 -3.46 1.99
CA ALA A 210 6.79 -2.82 0.80
C ALA A 210 5.99 -1.55 1.15
N ALA A 211 5.16 -1.62 2.19
CA ALA A 211 4.42 -0.47 2.70
C ALA A 211 5.37 0.62 3.20
N ASN A 212 6.43 0.24 3.92
CA ASN A 212 7.42 1.19 4.43
C ASN A 212 8.19 1.91 3.31
N ILE A 213 8.59 1.20 2.25
CA ILE A 213 9.21 1.81 1.05
C ILE A 213 8.28 2.87 0.46
N LYS A 214 6.98 2.57 0.30
CA LYS A 214 5.99 3.55 -0.20
C LYS A 214 5.94 4.81 0.67
N LEU A 215 5.95 4.65 2.00
CA LEU A 215 5.91 5.76 2.94
C LEU A 215 7.18 6.64 2.89
N TYR A 216 8.36 6.03 2.77
CA TYR A 216 9.60 6.77 2.57
C TYR A 216 9.58 7.56 1.26
N LEU A 217 9.14 6.94 0.16
CA LEU A 217 9.02 7.61 -1.14
C LEU A 217 8.03 8.79 -1.09
N LEU A 218 6.91 8.63 -0.39
CA LEU A 218 5.95 9.71 -0.13
C LEU A 218 6.61 10.87 0.63
N GLY A 219 7.33 10.55 1.72
CA GLY A 219 8.11 11.52 2.50
C GLY A 219 9.13 12.29 1.66
N MET A 220 9.90 11.56 0.84
CA MET A 220 10.84 12.14 -0.12
C MET A 220 10.11 13.04 -1.13
N GLY A 221 8.95 12.62 -1.62
CA GLY A 221 8.10 13.44 -2.48
C GLY A 221 7.81 14.81 -1.87
N PHE A 222 7.48 14.86 -0.57
CA PHE A 222 7.23 16.11 0.14
C PHE A 222 8.47 17.00 0.30
N ALA A 223 9.65 16.41 0.52
CA ALA A 223 10.92 17.14 0.57
C ALA A 223 11.38 17.63 -0.81
N ALA A 224 10.80 17.09 -1.90
CA ALA A 224 11.26 17.43 -3.23
C ALA A 224 10.95 18.89 -3.58
N ILE A 225 12.01 19.67 -3.79
CA ILE A 225 11.92 20.99 -4.42
C ILE A 225 11.75 20.84 -5.93
N TYR A 226 11.10 21.81 -6.57
CA TYR A 226 10.82 21.75 -8.00
C TYR A 226 12.13 21.59 -8.79
N HIS A 227 13.17 22.39 -8.53
CA HIS A 227 14.49 22.27 -9.15
C HIS A 227 15.51 21.58 -8.24
N MET A 228 15.47 20.25 -8.17
CA MET A 228 16.53 19.51 -7.50
C MET A 228 17.85 19.53 -8.30
N PRO A 229 19.01 19.70 -7.63
CA PRO A 229 20.30 19.58 -8.30
C PRO A 229 20.48 18.18 -8.91
N ARG A 230 21.04 18.11 -10.13
CA ARG A 230 21.24 16.85 -10.86
C ARG A 230 21.97 15.78 -10.04
N GLY A 231 22.97 16.18 -9.24
CA GLY A 231 23.71 15.28 -8.36
C GLY A 231 22.85 14.64 -7.27
N VAL A 232 21.87 15.36 -6.73
CA VAL A 232 20.91 14.83 -5.73
C VAL A 232 19.98 13.82 -6.38
N TYR A 233 19.46 14.15 -7.57
CA TYR A 233 18.61 13.24 -8.34
C TYR A 233 19.33 11.93 -8.70
N GLN A 234 20.58 12.01 -9.16
CA GLN A 234 21.39 10.81 -9.46
C GLN A 234 21.64 9.96 -8.21
N LYS A 235 21.93 10.57 -7.05
CA LYS A 235 22.06 9.84 -5.79
C LYS A 235 20.76 9.16 -5.40
N PHE A 236 19.63 9.87 -5.50
CA PHE A 236 18.30 9.31 -5.25
C PHE A 236 18.04 8.08 -6.13
N MET A 237 18.26 8.18 -7.44
CA MET A 237 18.03 7.07 -8.37
C MET A 237 18.91 5.85 -8.05
N ARG A 238 20.18 6.07 -7.65
CA ARG A 238 21.08 4.98 -7.23
C ARG A 238 20.55 4.26 -5.98
N TYR A 239 20.12 5.01 -4.96
CA TYR A 239 19.56 4.41 -3.74
C TYR A 239 18.22 3.73 -4.00
N ALA A 240 17.34 4.34 -4.79
CA ALA A 240 16.07 3.74 -5.18
C ALA A 240 16.29 2.40 -5.91
N LEU A 241 17.25 2.35 -6.84
CA LEU A 241 17.62 1.11 -7.53
C LEU A 241 18.15 0.04 -6.56
N ALA A 242 19.04 0.43 -5.64
CA ALA A 242 19.57 -0.49 -4.63
C ALA A 242 18.46 -1.08 -3.73
N VAL A 243 17.50 -0.24 -3.31
CA VAL A 243 16.34 -0.67 -2.51
C VAL A 243 15.44 -1.60 -3.31
N ILE A 244 15.16 -1.31 -4.58
CA ILE A 244 14.36 -2.18 -5.45
C ILE A 244 15.03 -3.55 -5.63
N VAL A 245 16.34 -3.57 -5.89
CA VAL A 245 17.11 -4.82 -6.02
C VAL A 245 17.07 -5.61 -4.72
N ALA A 246 17.36 -4.98 -3.57
CA ALA A 246 17.34 -5.63 -2.28
C ALA A 246 15.95 -6.18 -1.91
N PHE A 247 14.90 -5.39 -2.14
CA PHE A 247 13.52 -5.83 -1.94
C PHE A 247 13.14 -6.99 -2.86
N GLY A 248 13.60 -6.96 -4.10
CA GLY A 248 13.38 -8.06 -5.06
C GLY A 248 13.99 -9.38 -4.60
N LEU A 249 15.24 -9.34 -4.15
CA LEU A 249 15.93 -10.50 -3.58
C LEU A 249 15.25 -11.01 -2.30
N PHE A 250 14.88 -10.09 -1.39
CA PHE A 250 14.16 -10.44 -0.17
C PHE A 250 12.79 -11.07 -0.49
N SER A 251 12.06 -10.53 -1.47
CA SER A 251 10.77 -11.06 -1.91
C SER A 251 10.89 -12.50 -2.41
N THR A 252 11.97 -12.83 -3.13
CA THR A 252 12.28 -14.20 -3.56
C THR A 252 12.62 -15.10 -2.37
N PHE A 253 13.42 -14.62 -1.42
CA PHE A 253 13.70 -15.34 -0.18
C PHE A 253 12.41 -15.68 0.59
N VAL A 254 11.49 -14.72 0.72
CA VAL A 254 10.17 -14.91 1.35
C VAL A 254 9.36 -15.99 0.60
N ALA A 255 9.33 -15.93 -0.73
CA ALA A 255 8.60 -16.91 -1.55
C ALA A 255 9.17 -18.33 -1.37
N ASP A 256 10.50 -18.49 -1.50
CA ASP A 256 11.19 -19.76 -1.32
C ASP A 256 10.98 -20.34 0.10
N SER A 257 11.05 -19.49 1.14
CA SER A 257 10.84 -19.89 2.53
C SER A 257 9.40 -20.34 2.79
N ARG A 258 8.41 -19.65 2.22
CA ARG A 258 7.01 -20.04 2.33
C ARG A 258 6.74 -21.35 1.61
N SER A 259 7.13 -21.49 0.35
CA SER A 259 6.93 -22.74 -0.42
C SER A 259 7.45 -23.96 0.34
N LYS A 260 8.66 -23.87 0.91
CA LYS A 260 9.23 -24.93 1.75
C LYS A 260 8.38 -25.25 2.98
N ALA A 261 7.87 -24.23 3.68
CA ALA A 261 7.05 -24.41 4.87
C ALA A 261 5.68 -25.03 4.55
N PHE A 262 5.07 -24.66 3.41
CA PHE A 262 3.81 -25.22 2.93
C PHE A 262 3.96 -26.57 2.21
N GLY A 263 5.19 -27.09 2.04
CA GLY A 263 5.44 -28.32 1.30
C GLY A 263 5.18 -28.22 -0.21
N THR A 264 5.20 -27.00 -0.77
CA THR A 264 4.97 -26.76 -2.20
C THR A 264 6.29 -26.51 -2.95
N GLU A 265 6.32 -26.87 -4.24
CA GLU A 265 7.50 -26.63 -5.08
C GLU A 265 7.74 -25.12 -5.30
N THR A 266 9.01 -24.73 -5.35
CA THR A 266 9.37 -23.35 -5.67
C THR A 266 9.27 -23.11 -7.18
N ARG A 267 8.44 -22.15 -7.60
CA ARG A 267 8.34 -21.75 -9.03
C ARG A 267 9.64 -21.15 -9.57
N LYS A 268 10.59 -20.80 -8.69
CA LYS A 268 11.91 -20.28 -9.03
C LYS A 268 12.67 -21.16 -10.03
N ALA A 269 12.54 -22.48 -9.94
CA ALA A 269 13.19 -23.42 -10.86
C ALA A 269 12.61 -23.37 -12.29
N LEU A 270 11.39 -22.83 -12.46
CA LEU A 270 10.72 -22.70 -13.76
C LEU A 270 11.23 -21.50 -14.58
N TYR A 271 12.03 -20.62 -13.98
CA TYR A 271 12.60 -19.46 -14.67
C TYR A 271 13.90 -19.84 -15.40
N SER A 272 13.89 -19.70 -16.72
CA SER A 272 15.04 -20.02 -17.60
C SER A 272 16.25 -19.09 -17.38
N SER A 273 16.05 -17.88 -16.87
CA SER A 273 17.11 -16.91 -16.61
C SER A 273 17.47 -16.86 -15.13
N SER A 274 18.76 -16.98 -14.82
CA SER A 274 19.29 -16.85 -13.45
C SER A 274 18.97 -15.50 -12.81
N THR A 275 18.91 -14.42 -13.61
CA THR A 275 18.46 -13.11 -13.16
C THR A 275 16.99 -13.13 -12.80
N MET A 276 16.12 -13.67 -13.65
CA MET A 276 14.68 -13.74 -13.37
C MET A 276 14.38 -14.63 -12.16
N ALA A 277 15.09 -15.76 -12.02
CA ALA A 277 14.99 -16.63 -10.85
C ALA A 277 15.37 -15.92 -9.54
N ARG A 278 16.29 -14.93 -9.56
CA ARG A 278 16.61 -14.12 -8.36
C ARG A 278 15.49 -13.14 -7.99
N PHE A 279 14.63 -12.79 -8.94
CA PHE A 279 13.51 -11.87 -8.76
C PHE A 279 12.14 -12.55 -8.84
N SER A 280 12.11 -13.90 -8.85
CA SER A 280 10.87 -14.68 -9.00
C SER A 280 9.83 -14.30 -7.95
N GLY A 281 10.22 -13.99 -6.72
CA GLY A 281 9.27 -13.62 -5.68
C GLY A 281 8.46 -12.36 -6.00
N VAL A 282 9.02 -11.37 -6.70
CA VAL A 282 8.27 -10.19 -7.15
C VAL A 282 7.43 -10.54 -8.38
N ILE A 283 7.99 -11.27 -9.34
CA ILE A 283 7.29 -11.65 -10.57
C ILE A 283 6.06 -12.50 -10.23
N ASP A 284 6.25 -13.57 -9.44
CA ASP A 284 5.21 -14.45 -8.95
C ASP A 284 4.11 -13.66 -8.24
N TYR A 285 4.51 -12.72 -7.39
CA TYR A 285 3.54 -11.92 -6.66
C TYR A 285 2.70 -11.05 -7.58
N MET A 286 3.34 -10.37 -8.53
CA MET A 286 2.65 -9.54 -9.51
C MET A 286 1.73 -10.37 -10.42
N SER A 287 2.14 -11.60 -10.74
CA SER A 287 1.37 -12.58 -11.53
C SER A 287 0.17 -13.16 -10.78
N CYS A 288 0.28 -13.38 -9.47
CA CYS A 288 -0.81 -13.90 -8.63
C CYS A 288 -2.09 -13.07 -8.73
N HIS A 289 -1.99 -11.74 -8.92
CA HIS A 289 -3.16 -10.85 -8.99
C HIS A 289 -4.03 -11.08 -10.21
N TYR A 290 -3.42 -11.44 -11.34
CA TYR A 290 -4.14 -11.82 -12.55
C TYR A 290 -4.82 -13.18 -12.40
N VAL A 291 -4.14 -14.14 -11.74
CA VAL A 291 -4.74 -15.44 -11.45
C VAL A 291 -5.89 -15.30 -10.47
N GLY A 292 -5.70 -14.55 -9.38
CA GLY A 292 -6.73 -14.26 -8.39
C GLY A 292 -7.95 -13.60 -9.05
N TYR A 293 -7.74 -12.59 -9.90
CA TYR A 293 -8.85 -11.97 -10.63
C TYR A 293 -9.59 -12.99 -11.51
N GLN A 294 -8.89 -13.82 -12.28
CA GLN A 294 -9.53 -14.81 -13.16
C GLN A 294 -10.38 -15.83 -12.39
N LEU A 295 -9.88 -16.38 -11.29
CA LEU A 295 -10.59 -17.36 -10.48
C LEU A 295 -11.80 -16.73 -9.77
N ARG A 296 -11.59 -15.57 -9.14
CA ARG A 296 -12.63 -14.84 -8.42
C ARG A 296 -13.76 -14.32 -9.32
N ARG A 297 -13.50 -14.11 -10.61
CA ARG A 297 -14.53 -13.79 -11.60
C ARG A 297 -15.49 -14.96 -11.87
N VAL A 298 -15.22 -16.16 -11.36
CA VAL A 298 -16.06 -17.35 -11.54
C VAL A 298 -16.65 -17.80 -10.22
N ASP A 299 -15.87 -17.81 -9.14
CA ASP A 299 -16.28 -18.42 -7.87
C ASP A 299 -16.84 -17.44 -6.82
N TRP A 300 -16.64 -16.13 -6.98
CA TRP A 300 -16.99 -15.13 -5.97
C TRP A 300 -18.04 -14.09 -6.44
N LEU A 301 -18.44 -14.10 -7.71
CA LEU A 301 -19.49 -13.17 -8.17
C LEU A 301 -20.88 -13.59 -7.71
N TYR A 302 -21.61 -12.65 -7.09
CA TYR A 302 -23.03 -12.80 -6.82
C TYR A 302 -23.86 -12.44 -8.05
N ASP A 303 -25.10 -12.93 -8.10
CA ASP A 303 -26.02 -12.69 -9.23
C ASP A 303 -26.48 -11.22 -9.33
N ALA A 304 -26.43 -10.47 -8.23
CA ALA A 304 -26.84 -9.06 -8.16
C ALA A 304 -25.68 -8.14 -7.74
N PRO A 305 -25.56 -6.92 -8.32
CA PRO A 305 -24.55 -5.96 -7.89
C PRO A 305 -24.72 -5.53 -6.44
N THR A 306 -23.61 -5.29 -5.75
CA THR A 306 -23.59 -4.92 -4.33
C THR A 306 -23.51 -3.41 -4.08
N TYR A 307 -23.60 -2.60 -5.14
CA TYR A 307 -23.81 -1.14 -5.12
C TYR A 307 -22.89 -0.33 -4.21
N GLY A 308 -21.62 -0.73 -4.11
CA GLY A 308 -20.56 0.00 -3.41
C GLY A 308 -20.19 -0.60 -2.05
N THR A 309 -20.90 -1.61 -1.58
CA THR A 309 -20.64 -2.20 -0.25
C THR A 309 -19.29 -2.90 -0.18
N GLU A 310 -18.76 -3.49 -1.27
CA GLU A 310 -17.45 -4.15 -1.26
C GLU A 310 -16.28 -3.17 -1.46
N THR A 311 -16.45 -2.22 -2.39
CA THR A 311 -15.49 -1.16 -2.71
C THR A 311 -15.32 -0.24 -1.52
N PHE A 312 -16.41 0.14 -0.86
CA PHE A 312 -16.42 1.01 0.32
C PHE A 312 -16.53 0.25 1.64
N ASN A 313 -16.36 -1.08 1.64
CA ASN A 313 -16.49 -1.91 2.84
C ASN A 313 -15.70 -1.36 4.03
N GLY A 314 -14.52 -0.82 3.75
CA GLY A 314 -13.68 -0.22 4.76
C GLY A 314 -14.33 0.88 5.60
N PHE A 315 -15.23 1.67 5.01
CA PHE A 315 -16.07 2.63 5.72
C PHE A 315 -17.14 1.94 6.58
N PHE A 316 -17.80 0.92 6.03
CA PHE A 316 -18.83 0.17 6.75
C PHE A 316 -18.28 -0.67 7.90
N SER A 317 -17.04 -1.16 7.79
CA SER A 317 -16.34 -1.91 8.84
C SER A 317 -15.83 -1.03 9.99
N VAL A 318 -15.94 0.30 9.89
CA VAL A 318 -15.50 1.19 10.98
C VAL A 318 -16.34 0.93 12.22
N GLY A 319 -15.69 0.43 13.28
CA GLY A 319 -16.31 0.21 14.59
C GLY A 319 -15.69 1.06 15.69
N VAL A 320 -16.34 1.09 16.85
CA VAL A 320 -15.79 1.71 18.06
C VAL A 320 -14.57 0.90 18.53
N PRO A 321 -13.37 1.51 18.67
CA PRO A 321 -12.19 0.82 19.18
C PRO A 321 -12.49 0.17 20.53
N PHE A 322 -12.02 -1.06 20.75
CA PHE A 322 -12.20 -1.83 21.99
C PHE A 322 -13.65 -2.17 22.38
N ALA A 323 -14.63 -1.92 21.51
CA ALA A 323 -16.04 -2.28 21.78
C ALA A 323 -16.19 -3.76 22.15
N SER A 324 -15.51 -4.65 21.42
CA SER A 324 -15.50 -6.09 21.71
C SER A 324 -14.91 -6.42 23.08
N THR A 325 -13.85 -5.73 23.50
CA THR A 325 -13.23 -5.87 24.82
C THR A 325 -14.14 -5.37 25.95
N LEU A 326 -15.03 -4.43 25.65
CA LEU A 326 -16.06 -3.91 26.56
C LEU A 326 -17.37 -4.72 26.52
N GLY A 327 -17.39 -5.86 25.82
CA GLY A 327 -18.58 -6.71 25.68
C GLY A 327 -19.66 -6.11 24.76
N ILE A 328 -19.37 -5.00 24.09
CA ILE A 328 -20.23 -4.42 23.06
C ILE A 328 -20.00 -5.22 21.78
N ARG A 329 -20.93 -6.12 21.48
CA ARG A 329 -20.95 -6.82 20.20
C ARG A 329 -21.22 -5.80 19.09
N SER A 330 -20.23 -5.63 18.23
CA SER A 330 -20.35 -5.06 16.88
C SER A 330 -21.18 -3.77 16.79
N ALA A 331 -20.51 -2.63 16.99
CA ALA A 331 -21.07 -1.31 16.68
C ALA A 331 -20.30 -0.72 15.50
N THR A 332 -20.51 -1.29 14.32
CA THR A 332 -19.93 -0.78 13.07
C THR A 332 -20.85 0.23 12.38
N VAL A 333 -20.28 1.12 11.58
CA VAL A 333 -21.07 2.04 10.73
C VAL A 333 -22.03 1.28 9.84
N GLY A 334 -21.60 0.13 9.30
CA GLY A 334 -22.43 -0.77 8.50
C GLY A 334 -23.69 -1.22 9.25
N GLU A 335 -23.53 -1.72 10.47
CA GLU A 335 -24.66 -2.16 11.30
C GLU A 335 -25.64 -1.02 11.61
N LEU A 336 -25.14 0.21 11.81
CA LEU A 336 -26.00 1.38 12.03
C LEU A 336 -26.84 1.75 10.81
N VAL A 337 -26.35 1.50 9.59
CA VAL A 337 -27.05 1.82 8.34
C VAL A 337 -27.68 0.60 7.67
N GLY A 338 -27.72 -0.55 8.35
CA GLY A 338 -28.29 -1.80 7.84
C GLY A 338 -27.47 -2.48 6.73
N VAL A 339 -26.20 -2.11 6.57
CA VAL A 339 -25.26 -2.73 5.63
C VAL A 339 -24.38 -3.71 6.40
N LYS A 340 -24.52 -5.01 6.13
CA LYS A 340 -23.63 -6.01 6.73
C LYS A 340 -22.21 -5.81 6.17
N PRO A 341 -21.20 -5.54 7.02
CA PRO A 341 -19.82 -5.45 6.55
C PRO A 341 -19.41 -6.74 5.84
N PHE A 342 -18.73 -6.59 4.71
CA PHE A 342 -18.22 -7.71 3.94
C PHE A 342 -17.00 -8.31 4.64
N ASP A 343 -17.07 -9.60 4.98
CA ASP A 343 -15.95 -10.31 5.60
C ASP A 343 -15.04 -10.92 4.54
N LYS A 344 -13.90 -10.25 4.32
CA LYS A 344 -12.84 -10.74 3.43
C LYS A 344 -12.26 -12.08 3.86
N LEU A 345 -12.28 -12.35 5.17
CA LEU A 345 -11.75 -13.58 5.73
C LEU A 345 -12.63 -14.75 5.29
N GLN A 346 -13.97 -14.63 5.34
CA GLN A 346 -14.88 -15.68 4.85
C GLN A 346 -14.66 -16.05 3.39
N VAL A 347 -14.35 -15.08 2.52
CA VAL A 347 -14.05 -15.36 1.11
C VAL A 347 -12.70 -16.07 0.92
N SER A 348 -11.72 -15.81 1.79
CA SER A 348 -10.47 -16.58 1.81
C SER A 348 -10.60 -17.96 2.45
N LEU A 349 -11.50 -18.14 3.42
CA LEU A 349 -11.68 -19.36 4.20
C LEU A 349 -12.57 -20.40 3.52
N ASN A 350 -13.50 -19.99 2.67
CA ASN A 350 -14.44 -20.90 1.98
C ASN A 350 -13.85 -21.58 0.73
N ASP A 351 -12.53 -21.49 0.52
CA ASP A 351 -11.91 -22.02 -0.69
C ASP A 351 -10.81 -23.04 -0.35
N ASP A 352 -11.10 -24.31 -0.60
CA ASP A 352 -10.14 -25.43 -0.50
C ASP A 352 -8.93 -25.24 -1.45
N ARG A 353 -8.97 -24.25 -2.35
CA ARG A 353 -7.90 -23.88 -3.28
C ARG A 353 -7.11 -22.71 -2.73
N GLU A 354 -6.63 -22.82 -1.50
CA GLU A 354 -5.69 -21.87 -0.89
C GLU A 354 -4.28 -21.94 -1.53
N ASP A 355 -4.23 -22.13 -2.84
CA ASP A 355 -3.05 -21.84 -3.62
C ASP A 355 -2.95 -20.31 -3.71
N PHE A 356 -1.77 -19.79 -3.41
CA PHE A 356 -1.38 -18.38 -3.18
C PHE A 356 -2.01 -17.28 -4.09
N GLY A 357 -2.69 -17.64 -5.18
CA GLY A 357 -3.38 -16.75 -6.12
C GLY A 357 -4.76 -16.25 -5.65
N THR A 358 -5.52 -17.01 -4.86
CA THR A 358 -6.94 -16.70 -4.55
C THR A 358 -7.14 -15.56 -3.54
N SER A 359 -6.14 -15.28 -2.70
CA SER A 359 -6.15 -14.18 -1.71
C SER A 359 -5.75 -12.80 -2.27
N THR A 360 -5.50 -12.69 -3.58
CA THR A 360 -4.85 -11.52 -4.18
C THR A 360 -5.55 -10.94 -5.41
N ALA A 361 -6.86 -11.16 -5.58
CA ALA A 361 -7.61 -10.46 -6.64
C ALA A 361 -7.41 -8.94 -6.56
N SER A 362 -7.47 -8.22 -7.68
CA SER A 362 -7.24 -6.76 -7.70
C SER A 362 -8.43 -5.96 -7.17
N ILE A 363 -8.26 -4.66 -6.91
CA ILE A 363 -9.37 -3.75 -6.49
C ILE A 363 -10.52 -3.73 -7.50
N TYR A 364 -10.23 -4.06 -8.76
CA TYR A 364 -11.23 -4.11 -9.81
C TYR A 364 -12.24 -5.23 -9.61
N MET A 365 -11.92 -6.27 -8.81
CA MET A 365 -12.91 -7.28 -8.45
C MET A 365 -14.06 -6.66 -7.66
N ASN A 366 -13.73 -5.90 -6.60
CA ASN A 366 -14.72 -5.21 -5.78
C ASN A 366 -15.52 -4.18 -6.62
N MET A 367 -14.85 -3.43 -7.50
CA MET A 367 -15.54 -2.49 -8.39
C MET A 367 -16.49 -3.20 -9.35
N TYR A 368 -16.07 -4.34 -9.90
CA TYR A 368 -16.89 -5.16 -10.79
C TYR A 368 -18.11 -5.69 -10.08
N HIS A 369 -17.93 -6.16 -8.86
CA HIS A 369 -18.99 -6.73 -8.05
C HIS A 369 -20.03 -5.67 -7.66
N ASP A 370 -19.56 -4.47 -7.31
CA ASP A 370 -20.46 -3.37 -6.96
C ASP A 370 -21.19 -2.74 -8.15
N PHE A 371 -20.53 -2.63 -9.31
CA PHE A 371 -20.99 -1.78 -10.40
C PHE A 371 -21.14 -2.50 -11.74
N GLY A 372 -20.79 -3.79 -11.82
CA GLY A 372 -20.73 -4.55 -13.07
C GLY A 372 -19.63 -4.06 -14.02
N HIS A 373 -19.60 -4.65 -15.22
CA HIS A 373 -18.57 -4.37 -16.23
C HIS A 373 -18.51 -2.88 -16.63
N TYR A 374 -19.64 -2.32 -17.09
CA TYR A 374 -19.70 -0.93 -17.54
C TYR A 374 -19.64 0.08 -16.39
N GLY A 375 -20.27 -0.22 -15.25
CA GLY A 375 -20.24 0.66 -14.09
C GLY A 375 -18.84 0.77 -13.49
N THR A 376 -18.01 -0.26 -13.61
CA THR A 376 -16.58 -0.20 -13.23
C THR A 376 -15.83 0.90 -13.99
N TYR A 377 -16.03 1.03 -15.31
CA TYR A 377 -15.43 2.11 -16.09
C TYR A 377 -15.90 3.50 -15.65
N VAL A 378 -17.21 3.65 -15.39
CA VAL A 378 -17.78 4.91 -14.88
C VAL A 378 -17.18 5.26 -13.51
N PHE A 379 -17.10 4.28 -12.62
CA PHE A 379 -16.50 4.46 -11.29
C PHE A 379 -15.03 4.86 -11.37
N ILE A 380 -14.23 4.18 -12.20
CA ILE A 380 -12.81 4.52 -12.42
C ILE A 380 -12.68 5.99 -12.84
N LEU A 381 -13.46 6.44 -13.82
CA LEU A 381 -13.40 7.82 -14.31
C LEU A 381 -13.66 8.83 -13.19
N LEU A 382 -14.75 8.64 -12.43
CA LEU A 382 -15.13 9.51 -11.32
C LEU A 382 -14.11 9.49 -10.20
N PHE A 383 -13.59 8.30 -9.88
CA PHE A 383 -12.69 8.12 -8.74
C PHE A 383 -11.27 8.61 -9.04
N VAL A 384 -10.79 8.47 -10.28
CA VAL A 384 -9.55 9.11 -10.75
C VAL A 384 -9.71 10.64 -10.78
N PHE A 385 -10.85 11.16 -11.24
CA PHE A 385 -11.15 12.60 -11.18
C PHE A 385 -11.10 13.13 -9.74
N PHE A 386 -11.76 12.44 -8.81
CA PHE A 386 -11.72 12.77 -7.38
C PHE A 386 -10.28 12.73 -6.84
N THR A 387 -9.51 11.71 -7.19
CA THR A 387 -8.11 11.56 -6.80
C THR A 387 -7.26 12.75 -7.28
N GLN A 388 -7.44 13.16 -8.54
CA GLN A 388 -6.74 14.32 -9.10
C GLN A 388 -7.11 15.61 -8.35
N ARG A 389 -8.39 15.82 -8.07
CA ARG A 389 -8.88 17.02 -7.35
C ARG A 389 -8.33 17.10 -5.94
N CYS A 390 -8.27 15.97 -5.24
CA CYS A 390 -7.63 15.89 -3.92
C CYS A 390 -6.13 16.20 -3.99
N PHE A 391 -5.42 15.69 -5.01
CA PHE A 391 -4.00 16.00 -5.22
C PHE A 391 -3.75 17.48 -5.49
N GLU A 392 -4.53 18.10 -6.38
CA GLU A 392 -4.44 19.54 -6.69
C GLU A 392 -4.74 20.41 -5.46
N GLY A 393 -5.78 20.07 -4.71
CA GLY A 393 -6.12 20.74 -3.45
C GLY A 393 -5.03 20.60 -2.39
N TYR A 394 -4.34 19.46 -2.35
CA TYR A 394 -3.26 19.22 -1.40
C TYR A 394 -1.97 19.98 -1.77
N LEU A 395 -1.62 20.04 -3.05
CA LEU A 395 -0.44 20.78 -3.51
C LEU A 395 -0.54 22.30 -3.33
N SER A 396 -1.77 22.84 -3.24
CA SER A 396 -2.03 24.27 -3.12
C SER A 396 -2.08 24.78 -1.67
N ARG A 397 -2.03 23.89 -0.67
CA ARG A 397 -2.17 24.24 0.75
C ARG A 397 -0.89 23.92 1.53
N ARG A 398 -0.56 24.77 2.51
CA ARG A 398 0.47 24.45 3.50
C ARG A 398 -0.09 23.40 4.46
N ILE A 399 0.58 22.26 4.56
CA ILE A 399 0.23 21.20 5.51
C ILE A 399 0.69 21.64 6.89
N THR A 400 -0.25 22.00 7.75
CA THR A 400 0.06 22.38 9.14
C THR A 400 -0.20 21.26 10.12
N ALA A 401 -1.09 20.31 9.81
CA ALA A 401 -1.50 19.20 10.69
C ALA A 401 -1.42 17.86 9.95
N MET A 402 -0.96 16.82 10.63
CA MET A 402 -0.79 15.48 10.08
C MET A 402 -2.11 14.83 9.69
N SER A 403 -3.12 15.00 10.51
CA SER A 403 -4.50 14.58 10.22
C SER A 403 -5.01 15.13 8.89
N SER A 404 -4.51 16.28 8.41
CA SER A 404 -4.93 16.85 7.11
C SER A 404 -4.46 16.03 5.90
N ILE A 405 -3.46 15.16 6.06
CA ILE A 405 -2.98 14.27 4.99
C ILE A 405 -3.79 12.98 4.91
N TYR A 406 -4.71 12.74 5.85
CA TYR A 406 -5.39 11.46 5.99
C TYR A 406 -6.19 11.03 4.75
N PHE A 407 -7.08 11.90 4.27
CA PHE A 407 -7.85 11.62 3.04
C PHE A 407 -6.94 11.37 1.84
N TYR A 408 -5.79 12.04 1.81
CA TYR A 408 -4.79 11.82 0.78
C TYR A 408 -4.09 10.46 0.93
N PHE A 409 -3.78 10.06 2.16
CA PHE A 409 -3.19 8.77 2.48
C PHE A 409 -4.11 7.59 2.17
N LEU A 410 -5.42 7.77 2.31
CA LEU A 410 -6.42 6.79 1.86
C LEU A 410 -6.33 6.53 0.36
N LEU A 411 -6.29 7.60 -0.45
CA LEU A 411 -6.16 7.50 -1.90
C LEU A 411 -4.84 6.83 -2.30
N LEU A 412 -3.74 7.23 -1.65
CA LEU A 412 -2.43 6.63 -1.88
C LEU A 412 -2.38 5.15 -1.51
N SER A 413 -3.01 4.77 -0.40
CA SER A 413 -3.06 3.37 0.05
C SER A 413 -3.90 2.52 -0.89
N TYR A 414 -5.04 3.03 -1.34
CA TYR A 414 -5.95 2.33 -2.25
C TYR A 414 -5.31 2.11 -3.63
N TRP A 415 -4.85 3.18 -4.29
CA TRP A 415 -4.20 3.07 -5.60
C TRP A 415 -2.85 2.34 -5.52
N GLY A 416 -2.07 2.60 -4.48
CA GLY A 416 -0.79 1.94 -4.21
C GLY A 416 -0.92 0.50 -3.70
N SER A 417 -2.14 -0.02 -3.59
CA SER A 417 -2.43 -1.43 -3.30
C SER A 417 -3.48 -1.99 -4.29
N SER A 418 -3.60 -1.36 -5.47
CA SER A 418 -4.60 -1.69 -6.50
C SER A 418 -4.52 -3.12 -7.03
N ASN A 419 -3.39 -3.77 -6.85
CA ASN A 419 -3.19 -5.17 -7.16
C ASN A 419 -3.85 -6.13 -6.14
N PHE A 420 -4.25 -5.66 -4.95
CA PHE A 420 -4.99 -6.45 -3.95
C PHE A 420 -6.47 -6.09 -3.90
N SER A 421 -7.28 -6.97 -3.31
CA SER A 421 -8.72 -6.79 -3.09
C SER A 421 -8.89 -5.90 -1.88
N SER A 422 -8.27 -4.72 -1.94
CA SER A 422 -8.34 -3.71 -0.89
C SER A 422 -9.64 -2.92 -1.05
N SER A 423 -10.31 -2.66 0.07
CA SER A 423 -11.46 -1.77 0.09
C SER A 423 -10.94 -0.36 0.32
N PHE A 424 -11.65 0.62 -0.22
CA PHE A 424 -11.42 2.01 0.12
C PHE A 424 -11.69 2.18 1.63
N MET A 425 -10.72 2.78 2.35
CA MET A 425 -10.69 2.90 3.82
C MET A 425 -10.45 1.61 4.63
N VAL A 426 -9.26 1.01 4.58
CA VAL A 426 -8.94 -0.11 5.50
C VAL A 426 -9.03 0.34 6.97
N GLU A 427 -9.68 -0.44 7.84
CA GLU A 427 -9.89 -0.15 9.26
C GLU A 427 -8.60 0.30 9.98
N GLY A 428 -7.48 -0.38 9.68
CA GLY A 428 -6.13 -0.02 10.16
C GLY A 428 -5.72 1.43 9.90
N ILE A 429 -6.16 2.02 8.79
CA ILE A 429 -5.84 3.38 8.38
C ILE A 429 -6.63 4.41 9.22
N LEU A 430 -7.84 4.08 9.70
CA LEU A 430 -8.59 4.94 10.61
C LEU A 430 -7.93 5.01 12.00
N TYR A 431 -7.39 3.90 12.52
CA TYR A 431 -6.59 3.97 13.74
C TYR A 431 -5.34 4.83 13.54
N THR A 432 -4.70 4.76 12.37
CA THR A 432 -3.64 5.72 12.00
C THR A 432 -4.16 7.16 12.04
N TYR A 433 -5.38 7.46 11.57
CA TYR A 433 -5.97 8.81 11.67
C TYR A 433 -6.14 9.28 13.11
N VAL A 434 -6.74 8.45 13.96
CA VAL A 434 -6.95 8.78 15.38
C VAL A 434 -5.60 9.06 16.05
N LEU A 435 -4.58 8.26 15.77
CA LEU A 435 -3.23 8.48 16.29
C LEU A 435 -2.58 9.75 15.73
N LEU A 436 -2.74 10.04 14.44
CA LEU A 436 -2.24 11.29 13.82
C LEU A 436 -2.96 12.51 14.39
N TYR A 437 -4.25 12.41 14.68
CA TYR A 437 -5.05 13.47 15.29
C TYR A 437 -4.66 13.69 16.75
N LEU A 438 -4.52 12.62 17.54
CA LEU A 438 -4.00 12.69 18.92
C LEU A 438 -2.58 13.25 18.95
N TYR A 439 -1.73 12.89 18.00
CA TYR A 439 -0.39 13.44 17.83
C TYR A 439 -0.43 14.94 17.53
N ASP A 440 -1.30 15.40 16.62
CA ASP A 440 -1.51 16.82 16.35
C ASP A 440 -1.96 17.60 17.60
N LEU A 441 -2.84 17.00 18.42
CA LEU A 441 -3.30 17.57 19.68
C LEU A 441 -2.17 17.67 20.72
N LEU A 442 -1.40 16.59 20.91
CA LEU A 442 -0.31 16.51 21.89
C LEU A 442 0.85 17.46 21.56
N LEU A 443 1.15 17.69 20.29
CA LEU A 443 2.19 18.64 19.86
C LEU A 443 1.72 20.10 19.83
N GLY A 444 0.48 20.37 20.25
CA GLY A 444 -0.04 21.72 20.44
C GLY A 444 -0.18 22.49 19.13
N ASN A 445 -0.56 21.81 18.04
CA ASN A 445 -0.77 22.45 16.75
C ASN A 445 -1.89 23.49 16.87
N ARG A 446 -1.52 24.78 16.90
CA ARG A 446 -2.41 25.90 17.32
C ARG A 446 -3.66 26.05 16.44
N SER A 447 -3.66 25.54 15.21
CA SER A 447 -4.83 25.59 14.32
C SER A 447 -5.96 24.66 14.76
N LEU A 448 -5.65 23.49 15.34
CA LEU A 448 -6.64 22.52 15.84
C LEU A 448 -7.19 22.88 17.22
N LYS A 449 -6.39 23.56 18.06
CA LYS A 449 -6.90 24.11 19.34
C LYS A 449 -8.00 25.16 19.15
N ARG A 450 -7.97 25.92 18.05
CA ARG A 450 -9.01 26.92 17.72
C ARG A 450 -10.32 26.33 17.20
N SER A 451 -10.31 25.13 16.61
CA SER A 451 -11.55 24.46 16.18
C SER A 451 -12.27 23.74 17.32
N LEU A 452 -11.58 23.50 18.44
CA LEU A 452 -12.13 22.86 19.65
C LEU A 452 -12.61 23.86 20.70
N THR A 453 -12.28 25.15 20.56
CA THR A 453 -12.95 26.20 21.33
C THR A 453 -14.32 26.43 20.68
N CYS A 454 -15.38 25.88 21.29
CA CYS A 454 -16.73 26.38 21.03
C CYS A 454 -16.71 27.91 21.24
N PRO A 455 -17.35 28.70 20.36
CA PRO A 455 -17.65 30.08 20.70
C PRO A 455 -18.51 30.03 21.97
N THR A 456 -17.97 30.54 23.07
CA THR A 456 -18.72 30.84 24.29
C THR A 456 -19.71 31.95 24.04
#